data_AF-B0DDK3-F1
#
_entry.id   AF-B0DDK3-F1
#
_cell.length_a   1.000
_cell.length_b   1.000
_cell.length_c   1.000
_cell.angle_alpha   90.00
_cell.angle_beta   90.00
_cell.angle_gamma   90.00
#
_symmetry.space_group_name_H-M   'P 1'
#
loop_
_entity.id
_entity.type
_entity.pdbx_description
1 polymer ?
#
loop_
_entity_poly.entity_id
_entity_poly.type
_entity_poly.pdbx_seq_one_letter_code
_entity_poly.pdbx_strand_id
1 'polypeptide(L)'
;MAMVRFKVGQDLIPDGLTLPQILSFVHLASALKNNIILVQPPSVIPSSAPTSPPPAICNFLADALGISLEATLTCWKLLKEEVWTYTTAEQEVFELEAAFHDHRWKQGIILEAFLTLYLPSQFCTNSLCARSKPLKKDQHHQAVVYTLVHRVQPAWSVHLSCQDCCTNYHNNFSVLGGLHTYYGGIPKYIQVGEHQFVENTVINMWITMMLVGWFSATNCARTYNIALSWQQEADLVLGGWQFGTTLMTEHVWDAFIIYMLLQDHCTQDICMQVPHTGSQKDRFTELMKQQ
;
A
#
# COMPACT_ATOMS: atom_id res chain seq x y z
N MET A 1 -7.08 9.75 21.41
CA MET A 1 -8.33 9.11 21.87
C MET A 1 -9.50 9.86 21.25
N ALA A 2 -9.87 9.50 20.02
CA ALA A 2 -11.00 10.12 19.33
C ALA A 2 -12.31 9.53 19.90
N MET A 3 -13.22 10.38 20.36
CA MET A 3 -14.56 9.96 20.78
C MET A 3 -15.36 9.55 19.54
N VAL A 4 -15.68 8.26 19.42
CA VAL A 4 -16.66 7.75 18.46
C VAL A 4 -18.01 8.40 18.80
N ARG A 5 -18.52 9.27 17.93
CA ARG A 5 -19.82 9.92 18.11
C ARG A 5 -20.92 9.04 17.55
N PHE A 6 -21.56 8.24 18.39
CA PHE A 6 -22.75 7.50 18.00
C PHE A 6 -23.92 8.47 17.75
N LYS A 7 -24.25 8.73 16.48
CA LYS A 7 -25.57 9.26 16.12
C LYS A 7 -26.56 8.10 16.19
N VAL A 8 -27.35 8.08 17.27
CA VAL A 8 -28.41 7.09 17.47
C VAL A 8 -29.55 7.38 16.49
N GLY A 9 -29.45 6.81 15.28
CA GLY A 9 -30.62 6.48 14.46
C GLY A 9 -31.18 5.13 14.92
N GLN A 10 -32.48 4.89 14.72
CA GLN A 10 -33.26 3.75 15.26
C GLN A 10 -32.80 2.32 14.87
N ASP A 11 -31.64 2.16 14.25
CA ASP A 11 -31.02 0.86 14.02
C ASP A 11 -30.11 0.54 15.23
N LEU A 12 -30.55 -0.34 16.12
CA LEU A 12 -29.77 -0.78 17.26
C LEU A 12 -28.56 -1.60 16.79
N ILE A 13 -27.42 -1.44 17.47
CA ILE A 13 -26.26 -2.32 17.29
C ILE A 13 -26.74 -3.77 17.53
N PRO A 14 -26.34 -4.75 16.70
CA PRO A 14 -26.74 -6.14 16.90
C PRO A 14 -26.49 -6.61 18.34
N ASP A 15 -27.50 -7.22 18.95
CA ASP A 15 -27.41 -7.75 20.30
C ASP A 15 -26.23 -8.73 20.40
N GLY A 16 -25.37 -8.55 21.41
CA GLY A 16 -24.22 -9.42 21.68
C GLY A 16 -22.87 -8.95 21.13
N LEU A 17 -22.80 -7.83 20.39
CA LEU A 17 -21.52 -7.23 20.02
C LEU A 17 -20.87 -6.50 21.20
N THR A 18 -19.60 -6.80 21.44
CA THR A 18 -18.79 -6.12 22.46
C THR A 18 -18.20 -4.82 21.91
N LEU A 19 -17.92 -3.85 22.79
CA LEU A 19 -17.24 -2.60 22.40
C LEU A 19 -15.91 -2.83 21.66
N PRO A 20 -15.03 -3.78 22.10
CA PRO A 20 -13.83 -4.12 21.36
C PRO A 20 -14.11 -4.58 19.92
N GLN A 21 -15.12 -5.43 19.69
CA GLN A 21 -15.47 -5.88 18.33
C GLN A 21 -15.93 -4.73 17.43
N ILE A 22 -16.65 -3.75 17.97
CA ILE A 22 -17.08 -2.56 17.24
C ILE A 22 -15.87 -1.72 16.83
N LEU A 23 -14.92 -1.49 17.76
CA LEU A 23 -13.70 -0.74 17.47
C LEU A 23 -12.82 -1.47 16.45
N SER A 24 -12.61 -2.77 16.62
CA SER A 24 -11.87 -3.60 15.67
C SER A 24 -12.53 -3.63 14.29
N PHE A 25 -13.87 -3.64 14.21
CA PHE A 25 -14.59 -3.49 12.95
C PHE A 25 -14.23 -2.18 12.25
N VAL A 26 -14.29 -1.06 12.98
CA VAL A 26 -13.94 0.25 12.41
C VAL A 26 -12.50 0.24 11.91
N HIS A 27 -11.55 -0.28 12.69
CA HIS A 27 -10.13 -0.31 12.31
C HIS A 27 -9.87 -1.19 11.08
N LEU A 28 -10.36 -2.43 11.07
CA LEU A 28 -10.18 -3.38 9.95
C LEU A 28 -10.84 -2.85 8.68
N ALA A 29 -12.10 -2.41 8.77
CA ALA A 29 -12.83 -1.89 7.61
C ALA A 29 -12.18 -0.62 7.06
N SER A 30 -11.60 0.22 7.94
CA SER A 30 -10.90 1.44 7.53
C SER A 30 -9.58 1.15 6.82
N ALA A 31 -8.86 0.11 7.24
CA ALA A 31 -7.67 -0.35 6.54
C ALA A 31 -8.00 -0.88 5.13
N LEU A 32 -9.23 -1.36 4.91
CA LEU A 32 -9.69 -1.96 3.66
C LEU A 32 -10.44 -1.00 2.73
N LYS A 33 -10.53 0.30 3.02
CA LYS A 33 -11.28 1.29 2.19
C LYS A 33 -10.91 1.23 0.71
N ASN A 34 -9.61 1.18 0.42
CA ASN A 34 -9.13 1.15 -0.95
C ASN A 34 -9.51 -0.16 -1.65
N ASN A 35 -9.47 -1.29 -0.94
CA ASN A 35 -9.94 -2.58 -1.46
C ASN A 35 -11.45 -2.54 -1.73
N ILE A 36 -12.21 -1.92 -0.84
CA ILE A 36 -13.66 -1.75 -0.97
C ILE A 36 -13.99 -0.90 -2.21
N ILE A 37 -13.41 0.30 -2.36
CA ILE A 37 -13.76 1.23 -3.44
C ILE A 37 -13.31 0.74 -4.83
N LEU A 38 -12.20 0.01 -4.88
CA LEU A 38 -11.60 -0.44 -6.15
C LEU A 38 -12.54 -1.37 -6.92
N VAL A 39 -13.33 -2.18 -6.22
CA VAL A 39 -14.29 -3.11 -6.82
C VAL A 39 -15.71 -2.53 -6.95
N GLN A 40 -15.96 -1.31 -6.46
CA GLN A 40 -17.23 -0.64 -6.66
C GLN A 40 -17.39 -0.18 -8.12
N PRO A 41 -18.63 0.02 -8.60
CA PRO A 41 -18.89 0.60 -9.90
C PRO A 41 -18.20 1.98 -10.09
N PRO A 42 -17.89 2.40 -11.33
CA PRO A 42 -17.32 3.73 -11.62
C PRO A 42 -18.20 4.91 -11.21
N SER A 43 -19.49 4.69 -10.96
CA SER A 43 -20.41 5.72 -10.49
C SER A 43 -20.25 6.05 -9.01
N VAL A 44 -19.59 5.18 -8.23
CA VAL A 44 -19.37 5.41 -6.79
C VAL A 44 -18.18 6.36 -6.61
N ILE A 45 -18.40 7.40 -5.81
CA ILE A 45 -17.41 8.44 -5.54
C ILE A 45 -16.45 7.94 -4.43
N PRO A 46 -15.13 7.95 -4.65
CA PRO A 46 -14.15 7.50 -3.64
C PRO A 46 -14.17 8.22 -2.30
N SER A 47 -14.63 9.47 -2.26
CA SER A 47 -14.70 10.25 -1.03
C SER A 47 -15.91 9.92 -0.15
N SER A 48 -16.80 9.04 -0.59
CA SER A 48 -18.01 8.65 0.14
C SER A 48 -18.07 7.14 0.37
N ALA A 49 -18.54 6.73 1.55
CA ALA A 49 -18.67 5.32 1.88
C ALA A 49 -19.72 4.64 0.96
N PRO A 50 -19.40 3.49 0.33
CA PRO A 50 -20.38 2.80 -0.50
C PRO A 50 -21.52 2.22 0.33
N THR A 51 -22.68 2.06 -0.30
CA THR A 51 -23.88 1.52 0.37
C THR A 51 -23.68 0.10 0.88
N SER A 52 -22.91 -0.71 0.15
CA SER A 52 -22.61 -2.10 0.53
C SER A 52 -21.15 -2.41 0.23
N PRO A 53 -20.42 -3.07 1.15
CA PRO A 53 -19.08 -3.54 0.88
C PRO A 53 -19.11 -4.84 0.08
N PRO A 54 -18.00 -5.23 -0.58
CA PRO A 54 -17.93 -6.45 -1.35
C PRO A 54 -18.13 -7.70 -0.48
N PRO A 55 -18.76 -8.78 -0.98
CA PRO A 55 -19.00 -10.00 -0.19
C PRO A 55 -17.73 -10.60 0.43
N ALA A 56 -16.63 -10.59 -0.34
CA ALA A 56 -15.31 -11.02 0.11
C ALA A 56 -14.83 -10.25 1.37
N ILE A 57 -15.04 -8.93 1.41
CA ILE A 57 -14.68 -8.09 2.56
C ILE A 57 -15.62 -8.36 3.73
N CYS A 58 -16.91 -8.60 3.48
CA CYS A 58 -17.87 -8.93 4.53
C CYS A 58 -17.51 -10.25 5.22
N ASN A 59 -17.18 -11.29 4.43
CA ASN A 59 -16.79 -12.59 4.96
C ASN A 59 -15.52 -12.47 5.80
N PHE A 60 -14.52 -11.75 5.29
CA PHE A 60 -13.30 -11.48 6.06
C PHE A 60 -13.58 -10.78 7.40
N LEU A 61 -14.38 -9.71 7.40
CA LEU A 61 -14.69 -8.99 8.64
C LEU A 61 -15.49 -9.85 9.63
N ALA A 62 -16.44 -10.65 9.14
CA ALA A 62 -17.20 -11.59 9.94
C ALA A 62 -16.28 -12.62 10.59
N ASP A 63 -15.43 -13.25 9.79
CA ASP A 63 -14.49 -14.28 10.25
C ASP A 63 -13.45 -13.70 11.21
N ALA A 64 -12.89 -12.51 10.93
CA ALA A 64 -11.82 -11.90 11.73
C ALA A 64 -12.30 -11.46 13.11
N LEU A 65 -13.56 -11.05 13.22
CA LEU A 65 -14.17 -10.59 14.48
C LEU A 65 -14.94 -11.69 15.21
N GLY A 66 -15.10 -12.88 14.58
CA GLY A 66 -15.91 -13.97 15.10
C GLY A 66 -17.40 -13.60 15.21
N ILE A 67 -17.93 -12.82 14.27
CA ILE A 67 -19.33 -12.35 14.26
C ILE A 67 -20.07 -12.88 13.03
N SER A 68 -21.41 -12.87 13.07
CA SER A 68 -22.21 -13.32 11.92
C SER A 68 -22.11 -12.33 10.75
N LEU A 69 -22.31 -12.83 9.53
CA LEU A 69 -22.37 -12.00 8.33
C LEU A 69 -23.48 -10.92 8.43
N GLU A 70 -24.61 -11.26 9.06
CA GLU A 70 -25.70 -10.32 9.34
C GLU A 70 -25.27 -9.19 10.28
N ALA A 71 -24.53 -9.53 11.35
CA ALA A 71 -23.96 -8.54 12.25
C ALA A 71 -22.95 -7.65 11.52
N THR A 72 -22.07 -8.21 10.67
CA THR A 72 -21.14 -7.45 9.82
C THR A 72 -21.85 -6.46 8.91
N LEU A 73 -22.92 -6.89 8.22
CA LEU A 73 -23.70 -6.01 7.34
C LEU A 73 -24.40 -4.89 8.12
N THR A 74 -24.90 -5.21 9.31
CA THR A 74 -25.51 -4.21 10.20
C THR A 74 -24.48 -3.21 10.70
N CYS A 75 -23.30 -3.68 11.13
CA CYS A 75 -22.17 -2.83 11.49
C CYS A 75 -21.78 -1.91 10.33
N TRP A 76 -21.71 -2.41 9.10
CA TRP A 76 -21.43 -1.55 7.94
C TRP A 76 -22.51 -0.48 7.76
N LYS A 77 -23.79 -0.86 7.79
CA LYS A 77 -24.91 0.09 7.63
C LYS A 77 -24.82 1.24 8.64
N LEU A 78 -24.44 0.94 9.87
CA LEU A 78 -24.35 1.88 10.99
C LEU A 78 -23.06 2.71 10.99
N LEU A 79 -21.92 2.08 10.71
CA LEU A 79 -20.59 2.63 10.99
C LEU A 79 -19.83 3.04 9.73
N LYS A 80 -20.37 2.82 8.52
CA LYS A 80 -19.63 3.08 7.26
C LYS A 80 -19.08 4.50 7.15
N GLU A 81 -19.77 5.52 7.68
CA GLU A 81 -19.28 6.91 7.62
C GLU A 81 -18.11 7.12 8.58
N GLU A 82 -18.21 6.57 9.80
CA GLU A 82 -17.11 6.58 10.77
C GLU A 82 -15.91 5.83 10.20
N VAL A 83 -16.13 4.62 9.65
CA VAL A 83 -15.12 3.88 8.90
C VAL A 83 -14.49 4.79 7.86
N TRP A 84 -15.27 5.43 6.98
CA TRP A 84 -14.73 6.23 5.87
C TRP A 84 -13.94 7.46 6.29
N THR A 85 -14.24 8.06 7.44
CA THR A 85 -13.50 9.20 8.00
C THR A 85 -12.32 8.79 8.87
N TYR A 86 -12.29 7.56 9.37
CA TYR A 86 -11.25 7.10 10.28
C TYR A 86 -9.90 6.94 9.59
N THR A 87 -8.86 7.58 10.13
CA THR A 87 -7.49 7.39 9.66
C THR A 87 -6.80 6.40 10.56
N THR A 88 -6.59 5.18 10.07
CA THR A 88 -5.88 4.13 10.81
C THR A 88 -4.44 4.59 11.08
N ALA A 89 -4.05 4.66 12.36
CA ALA A 89 -2.67 4.97 12.74
C ALA A 89 -1.77 3.76 12.51
N GLU A 90 -0.47 3.98 12.23
CA GLU A 90 0.49 2.90 11.95
C GLU A 90 0.63 1.88 13.09
N GLN A 91 0.41 2.29 14.34
CA GLN A 91 0.44 1.40 15.50
C GLN A 91 -0.76 0.45 15.56
N GLU A 92 -1.93 0.87 15.06
CA GLU A 92 -3.15 0.06 15.02
C GLU A 92 -3.06 -1.02 13.95
N VAL A 93 -2.24 -0.79 12.91
CA VAL A 93 -1.97 -1.73 11.83
C VAL A 93 -1.33 -3.02 12.37
N PHE A 94 -0.47 -2.95 13.40
CA PHE A 94 0.15 -4.14 14.03
C PHE A 94 -0.86 -5.11 14.66
N GLU A 95 -1.91 -4.61 15.32
CA GLU A 95 -2.96 -5.47 15.89
C GLU A 95 -3.79 -6.14 14.79
N LEU A 96 -3.93 -5.49 13.64
CA LEU A 96 -4.57 -6.08 12.46
C LEU A 96 -3.69 -7.20 11.86
N GLU A 97 -2.36 -7.12 11.98
CA GLU A 97 -1.42 -8.08 11.37
C GLU A 97 -1.69 -9.52 11.81
N ALA A 98 -1.96 -9.73 13.10
CA ALA A 98 -2.33 -11.05 13.64
C ALA A 98 -3.66 -11.55 13.07
N ALA A 99 -4.68 -10.68 13.01
CA ALA A 99 -5.99 -11.03 12.45
C ALA A 99 -5.91 -11.33 10.94
N PHE A 100 -5.06 -10.62 10.20
CA PHE A 100 -4.79 -10.95 8.81
C PHE A 100 -4.03 -12.27 8.70
N HIS A 101 -2.99 -12.50 9.51
CA HIS A 101 -2.16 -13.70 9.45
C HIS A 101 -2.95 -15.00 9.62
N ASP A 102 -3.90 -15.05 10.56
CA ASP A 102 -4.73 -16.24 10.80
C ASP A 102 -5.73 -16.53 9.66
N HIS A 103 -6.10 -15.50 8.89
CA HIS A 103 -7.14 -15.59 7.85
C HIS A 103 -6.58 -15.66 6.43
N ARG A 104 -5.28 -15.33 6.25
CA ARG A 104 -4.56 -15.40 4.96
C ARG A 104 -4.69 -16.75 4.26
N TRP A 105 -4.81 -17.85 5.01
CA TRP A 105 -4.77 -19.20 4.44
C TRP A 105 -6.10 -19.80 3.98
N LYS A 106 -7.22 -19.11 4.16
CA LYS A 106 -8.53 -19.74 4.00
C LYS A 106 -9.30 -19.37 2.72
N GLN A 107 -9.01 -18.29 2.00
CA GLN A 107 -9.99 -17.77 1.01
C GLN A 107 -9.50 -17.24 -0.35
N GLY A 108 -8.23 -17.30 -0.77
CA GLY A 108 -7.88 -17.02 -2.18
C GLY A 108 -8.15 -15.57 -2.66
N ILE A 109 -8.44 -14.65 -1.73
CA ILE A 109 -8.76 -13.25 -2.01
C ILE A 109 -7.48 -12.44 -1.82
N ILE A 110 -7.35 -11.33 -2.55
CA ILE A 110 -6.32 -10.27 -2.44
C ILE A 110 -5.99 -9.82 -0.98
N LEU A 111 -6.78 -10.24 0.00
CA LEU A 111 -6.52 -10.15 1.45
C LEU A 111 -5.34 -11.05 1.92
N GLU A 112 -4.76 -11.88 1.05
CA GLU A 112 -3.58 -12.71 1.33
C GLU A 112 -2.32 -11.90 1.65
N ALA A 113 -2.26 -10.63 1.23
CA ALA A 113 -1.18 -9.72 1.63
C ALA A 113 -1.72 -8.60 2.52
N PHE A 114 -1.04 -8.39 3.64
CA PHE A 114 -1.36 -7.34 4.61
C PHE A 114 -1.23 -5.93 4.04
N LEU A 115 -0.32 -5.75 3.07
CA LEU A 115 -0.04 -4.47 2.45
C LEU A 115 -0.51 -4.46 1.00
N THR A 116 -1.27 -3.44 0.62
CA THR A 116 -1.55 -3.13 -0.78
C THR A 116 -1.07 -1.72 -1.07
N LEU A 117 -0.18 -1.60 -2.05
CA LEU A 117 0.41 -0.35 -2.50
C LEU A 117 -0.52 0.31 -3.52
N TYR A 118 -1.16 1.39 -3.07
CA TYR A 118 -2.05 2.20 -3.88
C TYR A 118 -1.36 3.47 -4.37
N LEU A 119 -1.92 4.03 -5.42
CA LEU A 119 -1.47 5.27 -6.03
C LEU A 119 -1.99 6.46 -5.23
N PRO A 120 -1.35 7.64 -5.32
CA PRO A 120 -1.79 8.81 -4.56
C PRO A 120 -3.19 9.32 -4.95
N SER A 121 -3.64 9.04 -6.17
CA SER A 121 -4.94 9.48 -6.70
C SER A 121 -5.69 8.34 -7.36
N GLN A 122 -7.01 8.31 -7.15
CA GLN A 122 -7.93 7.42 -7.86
C GLN A 122 -8.51 8.05 -9.14
N PHE A 123 -8.11 9.27 -9.47
CA PHE A 123 -8.51 9.99 -10.67
C PHE A 123 -7.31 10.19 -11.59
N CYS A 124 -7.58 10.39 -12.88
CA CYS A 124 -6.55 10.76 -13.83
C CYS A 124 -5.96 12.13 -13.43
N THR A 125 -4.66 12.16 -13.16
CA THR A 125 -3.93 13.39 -12.80
C THR A 125 -3.26 14.05 -14.01
N ASN A 126 -3.42 13.48 -15.20
CA ASN A 126 -2.94 14.10 -16.43
C ASN A 126 -3.80 15.34 -16.72
N SER A 127 -3.21 16.53 -16.65
CA SER A 127 -3.89 17.82 -16.84
C SER A 127 -4.49 17.99 -18.24
N LEU A 128 -4.01 17.24 -19.23
CA LEU A 128 -4.52 17.24 -20.60
C LEU A 128 -5.68 16.25 -20.80
N CYS A 129 -6.04 15.49 -19.77
CA CYS A 129 -7.13 14.51 -19.83
C CYS A 129 -8.41 15.08 -19.23
N ALA A 130 -9.52 15.03 -19.98
CA ALA A 130 -10.82 15.49 -19.52
C ALA A 130 -11.58 14.47 -18.63
N ARG A 131 -10.97 13.31 -18.34
CA ARG A 131 -11.63 12.22 -17.62
C ARG A 131 -11.90 12.61 -16.17
N SER A 132 -13.18 12.71 -15.81
CA SER A 132 -13.64 12.98 -14.44
C SER A 132 -14.06 11.73 -13.66
N LYS A 133 -14.14 10.57 -14.32
CA LYS A 133 -14.52 9.30 -13.69
C LYS A 133 -13.31 8.68 -12.98
N PRO A 134 -13.52 8.03 -11.81
CA PRO A 134 -12.46 7.28 -11.15
C PRO A 134 -11.81 6.26 -12.09
N LEU A 135 -10.49 6.15 -11.98
CA LEU A 135 -9.73 5.09 -12.59
C LEU A 135 -10.12 3.76 -11.93
N LYS A 136 -10.18 2.70 -12.73
CA LYS A 136 -10.46 1.37 -12.24
C LYS A 136 -9.26 0.47 -12.46
N LYS A 137 -9.20 -0.53 -11.59
CA LYS A 137 -8.15 -1.54 -11.55
C LYS A 137 -7.90 -2.10 -12.94
N ASP A 138 -6.65 -2.01 -13.37
CA ASP A 138 -6.19 -2.72 -14.57
C ASP A 138 -5.50 -4.02 -14.16
N GLN A 139 -4.48 -3.93 -13.29
CA GLN A 139 -3.66 -5.09 -12.91
C GLN A 139 -3.25 -5.08 -11.44
N HIS A 140 -3.10 -6.28 -10.88
CA HIS A 140 -2.49 -6.52 -9.57
C HIS A 140 -1.22 -7.33 -9.76
N HIS A 141 -0.15 -6.87 -9.12
CA HIS A 141 1.15 -7.52 -9.16
C HIS A 141 1.54 -7.92 -7.75
N GLN A 142 1.95 -9.17 -7.57
CA GLN A 142 2.61 -9.56 -6.33
C GLN A 142 3.91 -8.75 -6.19
N ALA A 143 4.26 -8.37 -4.96
CA ALA A 143 5.41 -7.57 -4.62
C ALA A 143 5.97 -7.94 -3.24
N VAL A 144 7.16 -7.45 -2.93
CA VAL A 144 7.79 -7.59 -1.62
C VAL A 144 8.12 -6.20 -1.12
N VAL A 145 7.79 -5.94 0.14
CA VAL A 145 8.06 -4.65 0.79
C VAL A 145 8.98 -4.85 1.96
N TYR A 146 10.09 -4.11 1.97
CA TYR A 146 11.05 -4.09 3.04
C TYR A 146 10.69 -2.95 4.01
N THR A 147 10.23 -3.30 5.20
CA THR A 147 9.86 -2.34 6.25
C THR A 147 10.73 -2.48 7.48
N LEU A 148 10.79 -1.45 8.33
CA LEU A 148 11.60 -1.49 9.54
C LEU A 148 10.88 -2.21 10.69
N VAL A 149 9.58 -1.94 10.84
CA VAL A 149 8.75 -2.43 11.96
C VAL A 149 8.18 -3.82 11.67
N HIS A 150 7.57 -4.00 10.50
CA HIS A 150 6.88 -5.24 10.10
C HIS A 150 7.78 -6.17 9.29
N ARG A 151 9.10 -5.93 9.30
CA ARG A 151 10.08 -6.73 8.58
C ARG A 151 9.82 -6.71 7.06
N VAL A 152 10.44 -7.63 6.33
CA VAL A 152 10.03 -7.93 4.96
C VAL A 152 8.61 -8.48 4.97
N GLN A 153 7.78 -8.18 3.98
CA GLN A 153 6.42 -8.69 3.89
C GLN A 153 5.90 -8.75 2.44
N PRO A 154 4.96 -9.66 2.13
CA PRO A 154 4.29 -9.70 0.85
C PRO A 154 3.36 -8.48 0.70
N ALA A 155 3.25 -7.96 -0.51
CA ALA A 155 2.31 -6.89 -0.82
C ALA A 155 1.73 -6.99 -2.22
N TRP A 156 0.55 -6.42 -2.42
CA TRP A 156 0.01 -6.22 -3.77
C TRP A 156 0.35 -4.82 -4.27
N SER A 157 0.91 -4.70 -5.48
CA SER A 157 1.01 -3.42 -6.20
C SER A 157 -0.17 -3.29 -7.16
N VAL A 158 -0.92 -2.19 -7.04
CA VAL A 158 -2.07 -1.90 -7.90
C VAL A 158 -1.64 -0.92 -8.99
N HIS A 159 -1.82 -1.31 -10.25
CA HIS A 159 -1.63 -0.43 -11.41
C HIS A 159 -2.97 -0.03 -11.99
N LEU A 160 -3.12 1.26 -12.31
CA LEU A 160 -4.33 1.82 -12.91
C LEU A 160 -4.01 2.45 -14.26
N SER A 161 -4.91 2.28 -15.21
CA SER A 161 -4.70 2.77 -16.58
C SER A 161 -5.84 3.70 -16.97
N CYS A 162 -5.53 4.90 -17.45
CA CYS A 162 -6.55 5.80 -17.99
C CYS A 162 -6.86 5.43 -19.43
N GLN A 163 -8.09 5.01 -19.70
CA GLN A 163 -8.52 4.61 -21.04
C GLN A 163 -8.62 5.79 -22.03
N ASP A 164 -8.71 7.02 -21.52
CA ASP A 164 -8.96 8.21 -22.35
C ASP A 164 -7.64 8.82 -22.86
N CYS A 165 -6.60 8.84 -22.01
CA CYS A 165 -5.29 9.41 -22.34
C CYS A 165 -4.13 8.41 -22.34
N CYS A 166 -4.41 7.12 -22.09
CA CYS A 166 -3.45 6.03 -22.07
C CYS A 166 -2.31 6.19 -21.04
N THR A 167 -2.48 7.04 -20.02
CA THR A 167 -1.52 7.12 -18.91
C THR A 167 -1.65 5.90 -18.01
N ASN A 168 -0.53 5.22 -17.77
CA ASN A 168 -0.43 4.10 -16.83
C ASN A 168 0.12 4.61 -15.52
N TYR A 169 -0.59 4.39 -14.43
CA TYR A 169 -0.25 4.88 -13.11
C TYR A 169 0.27 3.72 -12.26
N HIS A 170 1.42 3.95 -11.64
CA HIS A 170 2.07 3.07 -10.65
C HIS A 170 2.06 3.75 -9.27
N ASN A 171 2.59 3.07 -8.25
CA ASN A 171 2.62 3.59 -6.89
C ASN A 171 3.48 4.87 -6.74
N ASN A 172 4.62 4.98 -7.42
CA ASN A 172 5.53 6.14 -7.29
C ASN A 172 5.54 7.09 -8.48
N PHE A 173 5.12 6.62 -9.65
CA PHE A 173 5.19 7.38 -10.89
C PHE A 173 4.04 7.02 -11.81
N SER A 174 3.87 7.84 -12.84
CA SER A 174 3.00 7.58 -13.98
C SER A 174 3.84 7.46 -15.26
N VAL A 175 3.33 6.71 -16.22
CA VAL A 175 3.95 6.47 -17.52
C VAL A 175 3.03 6.96 -18.61
N LEU A 176 3.52 7.90 -19.42
CA LEU A 176 2.86 8.38 -20.61
C LEU A 176 3.90 8.59 -21.72
N GLY A 177 3.65 8.04 -22.91
CA GLY A 177 4.54 8.24 -24.06
C GLY A 177 5.99 7.79 -23.84
N GLY A 178 6.21 6.77 -23.00
CA GLY A 178 7.55 6.28 -22.68
C GLY A 178 8.33 7.11 -21.66
N LEU A 179 7.67 8.03 -20.95
CA LEU A 179 8.28 8.83 -19.89
C LEU A 179 7.70 8.46 -18.53
N HIS A 180 8.55 8.14 -17.56
CA HIS A 180 8.20 8.07 -16.14
C HIS A 180 8.16 9.49 -15.58
N THR A 181 7.03 9.88 -14.99
CA THR A 181 6.91 11.10 -14.20
C THR A 181 6.57 10.71 -12.76
N TYR A 182 7.49 10.97 -11.84
CA TYR A 182 7.29 10.71 -10.42
C TYR A 182 6.29 11.71 -9.83
N TYR A 183 5.50 11.24 -8.86
CA TYR A 183 4.62 12.12 -8.11
C TYR A 183 5.45 13.03 -7.20
N GLY A 184 4.90 14.19 -6.85
CA GLY A 184 5.55 15.13 -5.94
C GLY A 184 5.72 14.56 -4.53
N GLY A 185 6.78 15.02 -3.84
CA GLY A 185 7.13 14.56 -2.50
C GLY A 185 7.91 13.24 -2.47
N ILE A 186 8.21 12.76 -1.27
CA ILE A 186 8.88 11.47 -1.05
C ILE A 186 7.82 10.45 -0.63
N PRO A 187 7.57 9.39 -1.43
CA PRO A 187 6.57 8.39 -1.11
C PRO A 187 7.01 7.55 0.10
N LYS A 188 6.04 6.98 0.82
CA LYS A 188 6.31 6.09 1.96
C LYS A 188 7.08 4.83 1.54
N TYR A 189 6.71 4.24 0.41
CA TYR A 189 7.36 3.07 -0.17
C TYR A 189 7.93 3.45 -1.53
N ILE A 190 9.22 3.22 -1.76
CA ILE A 190 9.90 3.48 -3.03
C ILE A 190 10.08 2.16 -3.75
N GLN A 191 9.68 2.11 -5.02
CA GLN A 191 9.88 0.99 -5.93
C GLN A 191 11.35 0.96 -6.38
N VAL A 192 12.04 -0.10 -6.00
CA VAL A 192 13.48 -0.31 -6.25
C VAL A 192 13.74 -1.55 -7.11
N GLY A 193 12.68 -2.16 -7.62
CA GLY A 193 12.70 -3.25 -8.57
C GLY A 193 11.32 -3.39 -9.20
N GLU A 194 11.14 -4.34 -10.12
CA GLU A 194 9.84 -4.57 -10.73
C GLU A 194 8.78 -4.95 -9.69
N HIS A 195 9.18 -5.73 -8.68
CA HIS A 195 8.31 -6.26 -7.63
C HIS A 195 8.82 -5.93 -6.21
N GLN A 196 9.80 -5.04 -6.08
CA GLN A 196 10.48 -4.76 -4.81
C GLN A 196 10.27 -3.30 -4.41
N PHE A 197 9.84 -3.10 -3.17
CA PHE A 197 9.62 -1.78 -2.59
C PHE A 197 10.30 -1.66 -1.24
N VAL A 198 10.81 -0.48 -0.93
CA VAL A 198 11.49 -0.19 0.34
C VAL A 198 10.79 0.97 1.03
N GLU A 199 10.48 0.80 2.32
CA GLU A 199 9.96 1.87 3.15
C GLU A 199 11.01 2.97 3.37
N ASN A 200 10.60 4.23 3.28
CA ASN A 200 11.50 5.38 3.39
C ASN A 200 12.30 5.41 4.72
N THR A 201 11.76 4.89 5.81
CA THR A 201 12.45 4.76 7.11
C THR A 201 13.62 3.79 7.05
N VAL A 202 13.48 2.68 6.29
CA VAL A 202 14.54 1.71 6.03
C VAL A 202 15.65 2.36 5.19
N ILE A 203 15.29 3.17 4.19
CA ILE A 203 16.26 3.90 3.37
C ILE A 203 17.05 4.89 4.23
N ASN A 204 16.37 5.66 5.09
CA ASN A 204 17.02 6.58 6.04
C ASN A 204 17.95 5.87 7.03
N MET A 205 17.57 4.67 7.49
CA MET A 205 18.44 3.82 8.30
C MET A 205 19.71 3.46 7.53
N TRP A 206 19.61 3.04 6.26
CA TRP A 206 20.78 2.73 5.43
C TRP A 206 21.65 3.94 5.17
N ILE A 207 21.08 5.10 4.87
CA ILE A 207 21.80 6.37 4.71
C ILE A 207 22.62 6.64 5.99
N THR A 208 22.01 6.49 7.16
CA THR A 208 22.70 6.68 8.45
C THR A 208 23.82 5.66 8.65
N MET A 209 23.59 4.39 8.33
CA MET A 209 24.61 3.34 8.41
C MET A 209 25.78 3.60 7.46
N MET A 210 25.52 4.10 6.25
CA MET A 210 26.55 4.44 5.27
C MET A 210 27.36 5.67 5.72
N LEU A 211 26.69 6.73 6.19
CA LEU A 211 27.34 7.99 6.58
C LEU A 211 28.12 7.89 7.89
N VAL A 212 27.55 7.23 8.90
CA VAL A 212 28.13 7.20 10.26
C VAL A 212 28.89 5.90 10.50
N GLY A 213 28.33 4.78 10.04
CA GLY A 213 28.90 3.45 10.26
C GLY A 213 29.87 3.00 9.17
N TRP A 214 30.00 3.75 8.07
CA TRP A 214 30.82 3.39 6.91
C TRP A 214 30.40 2.05 6.28
N PHE A 215 29.11 1.74 6.33
CA PHE A 215 28.57 0.52 5.74
C PHE A 215 28.59 0.63 4.22
N SER A 216 28.97 -0.45 3.54
CA SER A 216 28.68 -0.58 2.11
C SER A 216 27.21 -0.95 1.89
N ALA A 217 26.69 -0.72 0.69
CA ALA A 217 25.34 -1.16 0.32
C ALA A 217 25.14 -2.68 0.54
N THR A 218 26.16 -3.48 0.26
CA THR A 218 26.15 -4.92 0.54
C THR A 218 26.05 -5.21 2.04
N ASN A 219 26.75 -4.47 2.89
CA ASN A 219 26.62 -4.60 4.33
C ASN A 219 25.23 -4.18 4.82
N CYS A 220 24.66 -3.09 4.29
CA CYS A 220 23.28 -2.69 4.59
C CYS A 220 22.28 -3.80 4.22
N ALA A 221 22.38 -4.36 3.02
CA ALA A 221 21.51 -5.44 2.56
C ALA A 221 21.63 -6.68 3.46
N ARG A 222 22.87 -7.09 3.77
CA ARG A 222 23.15 -8.24 4.63
C ARG A 222 22.65 -8.03 6.05
N THR A 223 22.86 -6.84 6.64
CA THR A 223 22.36 -6.50 7.97
C THR A 223 20.84 -6.55 8.01
N TYR A 224 20.16 -6.01 7.00
CA TYR A 224 18.70 -6.09 6.91
C TYR A 224 18.24 -7.55 6.83
N ASN A 225 18.83 -8.37 5.95
CA ASN A 225 18.44 -9.77 5.83
C ASN A 225 18.66 -10.54 7.15
N ILE A 226 19.81 -10.36 7.82
CA ILE A 226 20.08 -11.04 9.09
C ILE A 226 19.12 -10.58 10.19
N ALA A 227 18.85 -9.28 10.31
CA ALA A 227 18.09 -8.74 11.42
C ALA A 227 16.56 -8.81 11.21
N LEU A 228 16.11 -8.74 9.95
CA LEU A 228 14.71 -8.46 9.60
C LEU A 228 14.12 -9.41 8.54
N SER A 229 14.90 -10.28 7.87
CA SER A 229 14.32 -11.26 6.93
C SER A 229 14.20 -12.69 7.48
N TRP A 230 14.65 -12.94 8.71
CA TRP A 230 14.57 -14.26 9.32
C TRP A 230 13.11 -14.65 9.62
N GLN A 231 12.70 -15.80 9.07
CA GLN A 231 11.47 -16.58 9.33
C GLN A 231 10.26 -16.46 8.37
N GLN A 232 10.29 -15.69 7.28
CA GLN A 232 9.09 -15.60 6.41
C GLN A 232 9.11 -16.43 5.12
N GLU A 233 10.26 -16.89 4.63
CA GLU A 233 10.32 -17.45 3.28
C GLU A 233 9.52 -18.75 3.13
N ALA A 234 9.56 -19.64 4.12
CA ALA A 234 8.77 -20.88 4.10
C ALA A 234 7.25 -20.61 4.11
N ASP A 235 6.81 -19.65 4.92
CA ASP A 235 5.38 -19.30 5.03
C ASP A 235 4.86 -18.62 3.76
N LEU A 236 5.69 -17.80 3.11
CA LEU A 236 5.35 -17.14 1.85
C LEU A 236 5.24 -18.11 0.68
N VAL A 237 6.16 -19.09 0.61
CA VAL A 237 6.13 -20.14 -0.41
C VAL A 237 4.91 -21.04 -0.22
N LEU A 238 4.59 -21.43 1.02
CA LEU A 238 3.35 -22.17 1.33
C LEU A 238 2.10 -21.37 0.94
N GLY A 239 2.19 -20.05 0.99
CA GLY A 239 1.15 -19.13 0.57
C GLY A 239 1.03 -18.82 -0.91
N GLY A 240 1.82 -19.48 -1.77
CA GLY A 240 1.79 -19.20 -3.22
C GLY A 240 2.40 -17.85 -3.61
N TRP A 241 3.21 -17.23 -2.75
CA TRP A 241 3.96 -16.03 -3.08
C TRP A 241 5.20 -16.39 -3.91
N GLN A 242 5.33 -15.81 -5.11
CA GLN A 242 6.39 -16.21 -6.04
C GLN A 242 7.72 -15.46 -5.84
N PHE A 243 7.74 -14.41 -5.03
CA PHE A 243 8.92 -13.54 -4.88
C PHE A 243 9.65 -13.82 -3.58
N GLY A 244 10.97 -14.01 -3.68
CA GLY A 244 11.85 -14.19 -2.53
C GLY A 244 11.95 -12.92 -1.69
N THR A 245 12.25 -13.10 -0.40
CA THR A 245 12.37 -12.02 0.58
C THR A 245 13.79 -11.48 0.73
N THR A 246 14.74 -12.03 -0.01
CA THR A 246 16.14 -11.62 0.07
C THR A 246 16.32 -10.22 -0.51
N LEU A 247 16.80 -9.28 0.31
CA LEU A 247 17.20 -7.95 -0.14
C LEU A 247 18.58 -8.02 -0.80
N MET A 248 18.68 -7.50 -2.02
CA MET A 248 19.91 -7.48 -2.82
C MET A 248 20.66 -6.15 -2.68
N THR A 249 21.94 -6.13 -3.04
CA THR A 249 22.78 -4.91 -2.97
C THR A 249 22.25 -3.83 -3.91
N GLU A 250 21.77 -4.25 -5.08
CA GLU A 250 21.20 -3.39 -6.12
C GLU A 250 19.95 -2.66 -5.62
N HIS A 251 19.09 -3.34 -4.86
CA HIS A 251 17.90 -2.72 -4.26
C HIS A 251 18.28 -1.58 -3.30
N VAL A 252 19.38 -1.72 -2.55
CA VAL A 252 19.86 -0.68 -1.63
C VAL A 252 20.37 0.54 -2.40
N TRP A 253 21.15 0.32 -3.47
CA TRP A 253 21.64 1.40 -4.32
C TRP A 253 20.52 2.13 -5.03
N ASP A 254 19.58 1.38 -5.63
CA ASP A 254 18.42 1.96 -6.30
C ASP A 254 17.55 2.75 -5.32
N ALA A 255 17.33 2.24 -4.11
CA ALA A 255 16.62 2.96 -3.05
C ALA A 255 17.30 4.30 -2.72
N PHE A 256 18.62 4.27 -2.51
CA PHE A 256 19.41 5.46 -2.19
C PHE A 256 19.33 6.50 -3.32
N ILE A 257 19.61 6.09 -4.56
CA ILE A 257 19.62 6.98 -5.72
C ILE A 257 18.24 7.62 -5.92
N ILE A 258 17.19 6.80 -5.97
CA ILE A 258 15.82 7.29 -6.17
C ILE A 258 15.42 8.24 -5.03
N TYR A 259 15.71 7.88 -3.78
CA TYR A 259 15.35 8.71 -2.63
C TYR A 259 16.07 10.08 -2.67
N MET A 260 17.37 10.11 -2.93
CA MET A 260 18.15 11.35 -3.01
C MET A 260 17.68 12.24 -4.18
N LEU A 261 17.44 11.66 -5.35
CA LEU A 261 16.93 12.41 -6.50
C LEU A 261 15.54 12.98 -6.24
N LEU A 262 14.63 12.20 -5.64
CA LEU A 262 13.31 12.68 -5.24
C LEU A 262 13.40 13.79 -4.21
N GLN A 263 14.30 13.68 -3.23
CA GLN A 263 14.50 14.70 -2.21
C GLN A 263 15.01 16.02 -2.83
N ASP A 264 15.98 15.96 -3.74
CA ASP A 264 16.48 17.14 -4.44
C ASP A 264 15.39 17.80 -5.30
N HIS A 265 14.71 17.04 -6.15
CA HIS A 265 13.63 17.54 -6.99
C HIS A 265 12.48 18.12 -6.16
N CYS A 266 12.13 17.48 -5.05
CA CYS A 266 11.14 18.00 -4.09
C CYS A 266 11.59 19.33 -3.46
N THR A 267 12.88 19.50 -3.19
CA THR A 267 13.42 20.77 -2.64
C THR A 267 13.31 21.91 -3.65
N GLN A 268 13.38 21.59 -4.95
CA GLN A 268 13.28 22.54 -6.05
C GLN A 268 11.85 22.75 -6.57
N ASP A 269 10.85 22.05 -6.00
CA ASP A 269 9.45 22.03 -6.46
C ASP A 269 9.30 21.58 -7.94
N ILE A 270 10.14 20.63 -8.36
CA ILE A 270 10.15 20.07 -9.72
C ILE A 270 9.76 18.60 -9.68
N CYS A 271 9.03 18.12 -10.68
CA CYS A 271 8.74 16.70 -10.83
C CYS A 271 9.91 15.96 -11.50
N MET A 272 10.39 14.88 -10.90
CA MET A 272 11.43 14.04 -11.49
C MET A 272 10.88 13.25 -12.68
N GLN A 273 11.57 13.33 -13.82
CA GLN A 273 11.21 12.61 -15.04
C GLN A 273 12.39 11.79 -15.57
N VAL A 274 12.11 10.55 -15.96
CA VAL A 274 13.11 9.63 -16.55
C VAL A 274 12.51 8.80 -17.69
N PRO A 275 13.31 8.31 -18.65
CA PRO A 275 12.82 7.37 -19.65
C PRO A 275 12.23 6.10 -19.02
N HIS A 276 11.10 5.63 -19.54
CA HIS A 276 10.48 4.36 -19.13
C HIS A 276 11.36 3.16 -19.53
N THR A 277 11.89 3.22 -20.75
CA THR A 277 12.74 2.18 -21.33
C THR A 277 14.16 2.23 -20.77
N GLY A 278 14.86 1.09 -20.84
CA GLY A 278 16.25 0.96 -20.39
C GLY A 278 16.36 0.15 -19.10
N SER A 279 17.60 -0.19 -18.74
CA SER A 279 17.88 -0.89 -17.49
C SER A 279 17.61 0.05 -16.31
N GLN A 280 17.15 -0.50 -15.19
CA GLN A 280 16.92 0.29 -13.98
C GLN A 280 18.19 1.00 -13.50
N LYS A 281 19.33 0.32 -13.58
CA LYS A 281 20.66 0.84 -13.24
C LYS A 281 21.02 2.08 -14.04
N ASP A 282 20.69 2.12 -15.33
CA ASP A 282 21.07 3.22 -16.21
C ASP A 282 20.05 4.36 -16.20
N ARG A 283 18.80 4.08 -15.80
CA ARG A 283 17.65 5.01 -15.88
C ARG A 283 17.89 6.36 -15.23
N PHE A 284 18.63 6.39 -14.12
CA PHE A 284 18.89 7.60 -13.34
C PHE A 284 20.24 8.24 -13.64
N THR A 285 21.05 7.63 -14.50
CA THR A 285 22.44 8.06 -14.76
C THR A 285 22.51 9.49 -15.27
N GLU A 286 21.60 9.88 -16.15
CA GLU A 286 21.62 11.22 -16.72
C GLU A 286 21.20 12.29 -15.71
N LEU A 287 20.22 12.01 -14.86
CA LEU A 287 19.83 12.91 -13.76
C LEU A 287 20.96 13.09 -12.75
N MET A 288 21.69 12.02 -12.42
CA MET A 288 22.81 12.11 -11.48
C MET A 288 23.96 12.99 -11.97
N LYS A 289 24.13 13.17 -13.29
CA LYS A 289 25.17 14.07 -13.84
C LYS A 289 24.79 15.55 -13.78
N GLN A 290 23.52 15.84 -13.61
CA GLN A 290 22.98 17.20 -13.63
C GLN A 290 22.96 17.86 -12.24
N GLN A 291 23.30 17.10 -11.20
CA GLN A 291 23.50 17.57 -9.83
C GLN A 291 24.97 17.90 -9.57
#